data_AF-A0A1G7VRZ6-F1
#
_entry.id   AF-A0A1G7VRZ6-F1
#
_cell.length_a   1.000
_cell.length_b   1.000
_cell.length_c   1.000
_cell.angle_alpha   90.00
_cell.angle_beta   90.00
_cell.angle_gamma   90.00
#
_symmetry.space_group_name_H-M   'P 1'
#
loop_
_entity.id
_entity.type
_entity.pdbx_description
1 polymer ?
#
loop_
_entity_poly.entity_id
_entity_poly.type
_entity_poly.pdbx_seq_one_letter_code
_entity_poly.pdbx_strand_id
1 'polypeptide(L)' 'MNIPIPAETPDPNIDDPELPVPKPEEPPPPTMPPVIEPPKGDPPSQEPPAILGEDFPE' A
#
# COMPACT_ATOMS: atom_id res chain seq x y z
N MET A 1 -59.19 21.28 29.71
CA MET A 1 -59.32 20.42 28.52
C MET A 1 -57.94 20.33 27.88
N ASN A 2 -57.37 19.13 27.77
CA ASN A 2 -56.14 18.91 27.00
C ASN A 2 -56.54 18.55 25.57
N ILE A 3 -56.25 19.44 24.63
CA ILE A 3 -56.42 19.19 23.21
C ILE A 3 -55.21 18.35 22.77
N PRO A 4 -55.39 17.19 22.09
CA PRO A 4 -54.27 16.45 21.54
C PRO A 4 -53.54 17.32 20.51
N ILE A 5 -52.21 17.36 20.61
CA ILE A 5 -51.38 18.08 19.64
C ILE A 5 -51.34 17.26 18.34
N PRO A 6 -51.54 17.91 17.17
CA PRO A 6 -51.40 17.25 15.88
C PRO A 6 -50.02 16.57 15.73
N ALA A 7 -49.98 15.44 15.01
CA ALA A 7 -48.72 14.84 14.64
C ALA A 7 -47.95 15.80 13.72
N GLU A 8 -46.66 15.97 13.99
CA GLU A 8 -45.78 16.78 13.15
C GLU A 8 -45.53 16.07 11.81
N THR A 9 -45.56 16.83 10.72
CA THR A 9 -45.19 16.33 9.40
C THR A 9 -43.68 16.44 9.25
N PRO A 10 -42.97 15.37 8.86
CA PRO A 10 -41.51 15.44 8.69
C PRO A 10 -41.13 16.48 7.63
N ASP A 11 -40.18 17.35 7.96
CA ASP A 11 -39.67 18.37 7.06
C ASP A 11 -38.59 17.74 6.17
N PRO A 12 -38.79 17.70 4.84
CA PRO A 12 -37.87 17.03 3.92
C PRO A 12 -36.47 17.66 3.89
N ASN A 13 -36.29 18.90 4.35
CA ASN A 13 -34.99 19.57 4.41
C ASN A 13 -34.33 19.48 5.79
N ILE A 14 -35.08 19.13 6.84
CA ILE A 14 -34.58 19.09 8.22
C ILE A 14 -34.42 17.64 8.72
N ASP A 15 -35.37 16.77 8.40
CA ASP A 15 -35.42 15.41 8.95
C ASP A 15 -34.71 14.37 8.09
N ASP A 16 -34.65 14.56 6.76
CA ASP A 16 -34.01 13.63 5.82
C ASP A 16 -33.13 14.36 4.78
N PRO A 17 -32.05 15.03 5.21
CA PRO A 17 -31.14 15.69 4.29
C PRO A 17 -30.44 14.65 3.39
N GLU A 18 -30.24 15.00 2.13
CA GLU A 18 -29.53 14.14 1.18
C GLU A 18 -28.09 13.87 1.67
N LEU A 19 -27.81 12.61 1.98
CA LEU A 19 -26.47 12.18 2.38
C LEU A 19 -25.57 12.04 1.14
N PRO A 20 -24.29 12.44 1.23
CA PRO A 20 -23.34 12.18 0.17
C PRO A 20 -23.22 10.67 -0.09
N VAL A 21 -23.13 10.30 -1.37
CA VAL A 21 -22.95 8.90 -1.78
C VAL A 21 -21.67 8.34 -1.14
N PRO A 22 -21.72 7.15 -0.52
CA PRO A 22 -20.53 6.50 0.01
C PRO A 22 -19.47 6.35 -1.08
N LYS A 23 -18.20 6.55 -0.72
CA LYS A 23 -17.10 6.27 -1.64
C LYS A 23 -17.13 4.78 -2.01
N PRO A 24 -16.74 4.42 -3.24
CA PRO A 24 -16.51 3.03 -3.60
C PRO A 24 -15.53 2.37 -2.61
N GLU A 25 -15.72 1.07 -2.35
CA GLU A 25 -14.78 0.31 -1.54
C GLU A 25 -13.39 0.30 -2.20
N GLU A 26 -12.36 0.63 -1.42
CA GLU A 26 -10.97 0.46 -1.86
C GLU A 26 -10.59 -1.02 -1.81
N PRO A 27 -9.79 -1.51 -2.77
CA PRO A 27 -9.28 -2.87 -2.70
C PRO A 27 -8.41 -3.04 -1.44
N PRO A 28 -8.40 -4.24 -0.83
CA PRO A 28 -7.57 -4.50 0.32
C PRO A 28 -6.09 -4.30 -0.03
N PRO A 29 -5.24 -3.90 0.94
CA PRO A 29 -3.81 -3.79 0.71
C PRO A 29 -3.22 -5.16 0.34
N PRO A 30 -2.13 -5.20 -0.43
CA PRO A 30 -1.44 -6.45 -0.73
C PRO A 30 -1.01 -7.13 0.58
N THR A 31 -1.28 -8.42 0.69
CA THR A 31 -0.96 -9.21 1.89
C THR A 31 0.50 -9.64 1.95
N MET A 32 1.22 -9.53 0.83
CA MET A 32 2.60 -9.97 0.70
C MET A 32 3.54 -8.78 0.78
N PRO A 33 4.61 -8.85 1.60
CA PRO A 33 5.65 -7.82 1.57
C PRO A 33 6.27 -7.75 0.17
N PRO A 34 6.87 -6.59 -0.19
CA PRO A 34 7.60 -6.48 -1.44
C PRO A 34 8.72 -7.52 -1.49
N VAL A 35 8.86 -8.20 -2.63
CA VAL A 35 9.98 -9.11 -2.87
C VAL A 35 11.23 -8.27 -3.09
N ILE A 36 12.18 -8.35 -2.17
CA ILE A 36 13.49 -7.69 -2.30
C ILE A 36 14.43 -8.69 -2.96
N GLU A 37 14.94 -8.35 -4.15
CA GLU A 37 15.96 -9.17 -4.81
C GLU A 37 17.26 -9.17 -3.99
N PRO A 38 17.96 -10.32 -3.88
CA PRO A 38 19.28 -10.35 -3.26
C PRO A 38 20.28 -9.51 -4.08
N PRO A 39 21.34 -8.98 -3.45
CA PRO A 39 22.39 -8.29 -4.17
C PRO A 39 23.03 -9.25 -5.19
N LYS A 40 23.22 -8.76 -6.42
CA LYS A 40 23.99 -9.49 -7.43
C LYS A 40 25.47 -9.42 -7.05
N GLY A 41 26.14 -10.56 -7.01
CA GLY A 41 27.59 -10.62 -6.81
C GLY A 41 28.35 -10.06 -8.02
N ASP A 42 29.64 -9.79 -7.83
CA ASP A 42 30.51 -9.38 -8.92
C ASP A 42 30.62 -10.48 -10.00
N PRO A 43 30.72 -10.12 -11.29
CA PRO A 43 30.97 -11.09 -12.34
C PRO A 43 32.33 -11.76 -12.15
N PRO A 44 32.52 -12.98 -12.68
CA PRO A 44 33.82 -13.65 -12.63
C PRO A 44 34.88 -12.81 -13.35
N SER A 45 36.10 -12.81 -12.81
CA SER A 45 37.24 -12.18 -13.48
C SER A 45 37.46 -12.82 -14.85
N GLN A 46 37.72 -11.97 -15.85
CA GLN A 46 38.13 -12.41 -17.19
C GLN A 46 39.64 -12.64 -17.27
N GLU A 47 40.39 -12.19 -16.27
CA GLU A 47 41.83 -12.35 -16.24
C GLU A 47 42.22 -13.77 -15.80
N PRO A 48 43.25 -14.36 -16.43
CA PRO A 48 43.79 -15.62 -15.95
C PRO A 48 44.37 -15.45 -14.54
N PRO A 49 44.44 -16.52 -13.74
CA PRO A 49 45.13 -16.49 -12.46
C PRO A 49 46.56 -16.00 -12.64
N ALA A 50 47.02 -15.15 -11.69
CA ALA A 50 48.42 -14.76 -11.66
C ALA A 50 49.30 -16.02 -11.48
N ILE A 51 50.30 -16.15 -12.34
CA ILE A 51 51.32 -17.18 -12.22
C ILE A 51 52.39 -16.62 -11.27
N LEU A 52 52.78 -17.36 -10.24
CA LEU A 52 53.89 -16.99 -9.38
C LEU A 52 55.18 -17.09 -10.21
N GLY A 53 55.60 -15.95 -10.79
CA GLY A 53 56.80 -15.86 -11.59
C GLY A 53 58.06 -15.95 -10.73
N GLU A 54 59.19 -16.31 -11.35
CA GLU A 54 60.52 -16.38 -10.73
C GLU A 54 61.00 -15.03 -10.16
N ASP A 55 60.29 -13.93 -10.48
CA ASP A 55 60.51 -12.59 -9.94
C ASP A 55 59.96 -12.38 -8.51
N PHE A 56 59.26 -13.36 -7.94
CA PHE A 56 58.87 -13.33 -6.52
C PHE A 56 59.97 -13.98 -5.65
N PRO A 57 60.71 -13.21 -4.82
CA PRO A 57 61.67 -13.80 -3.89
C PRO A 57 60.94 -14.62 -2.81
N GLU A 58 61.56 -15.73 -2.38
CA GLU A 58 61.10 -16.57 -1.24
C GLU A 58 60.94 -15.79 0.07
#